data_AF-A0A015KD17-F1
#
_entry.id   AF-A0A015KD17-F1
#
_cell.length_a   1.000
_cell.length_b   1.000
_cell.length_c   1.000
_cell.angle_alpha   90.00
_cell.angle_beta   90.00
_cell.angle_gamma   90.00
#
_symmetry.space_group_name_H-M   'P 1'
#
loop_
_entity.id
_entity.type
_entity.pdbx_description
1 polymer ?
#
loop_
_entity_poly.entity_id
_entity_poly.type
_entity_poly.pdbx_seq_one_letter_code
_entity_poly.pdbx_strand_id
1 'polypeptide(L)'
;MPTLPSSLLSCRTDDFKSLLDILSNISKSLQEFHLLQEKEFQDSSIRAHLDDRNNNFETDLSSFIALALSRARRQITLDRVFIDHPTRPQLLTDPKDIDDAVVNYFQNFVPVKSTFPSPYFY
;
A
#
# COMPACT_ATOMS: atom_id res chain seq x y z
N MET A 1 -23.24 52.36 -12.95
CA MET A 1 -23.99 51.42 -12.09
C MET A 1 -24.09 50.11 -12.85
N PRO A 2 -23.55 48.98 -12.35
CA PRO A 2 -23.68 47.70 -13.03
C PRO A 2 -25.13 47.22 -12.96
N THR A 3 -25.73 46.98 -14.11
CA THR A 3 -27.11 46.51 -14.24
C THR A 3 -27.14 44.99 -14.09
N LEU A 4 -27.95 44.50 -13.15
CA LEU A 4 -28.15 43.06 -12.98
C LEU A 4 -28.85 42.48 -14.24
N PRO A 5 -28.47 41.28 -14.71
CA PRO A 5 -29.18 40.60 -15.79
C PRO A 5 -30.66 40.43 -15.47
N SER A 6 -31.53 40.74 -16.43
CA SER A 6 -33.00 40.62 -16.26
C SER A 6 -33.48 39.20 -15.99
N SER A 7 -32.69 38.19 -16.37
CA SER A 7 -32.93 36.78 -16.05
C SER A 7 -32.85 36.46 -14.56
N LEU A 8 -32.12 37.25 -13.77
CA LEU A 8 -32.06 37.08 -12.31
C LEU A 8 -33.29 37.66 -11.59
N LEU A 9 -34.05 38.55 -12.25
CA LEU A 9 -35.26 39.14 -11.66
C LEU A 9 -36.44 38.17 -11.65
N SER A 10 -36.45 37.17 -12.55
CA SER A 10 -37.48 36.13 -12.60
C SER A 10 -37.11 34.88 -11.79
N CYS A 11 -35.88 34.80 -11.26
CA CYS A 11 -35.39 33.62 -10.55
C CYS A 11 -35.79 33.68 -9.07
N ARG A 12 -36.42 32.63 -8.58
CA ARG A 12 -36.87 32.57 -7.19
C ARG A 12 -35.78 31.93 -6.33
N THR A 13 -35.65 32.38 -5.08
CA THR A 13 -34.54 31.97 -4.19
C THR A 13 -34.52 30.46 -3.90
N ASP A 14 -35.69 29.80 -3.94
CA ASP A 14 -35.86 28.35 -3.87
C ASP A 14 -35.27 27.62 -5.09
N ASP A 15 -35.32 28.19 -6.30
CA ASP A 15 -34.70 27.62 -7.50
C ASP A 15 -33.17 27.51 -7.34
N PHE A 16 -32.54 28.56 -6.81
CA PHE A 16 -31.10 28.54 -6.52
C PHE A 16 -30.73 27.53 -5.44
N LYS A 17 -31.54 27.42 -4.39
CA LYS A 17 -31.31 26.45 -3.32
C LYS A 17 -31.43 25.02 -3.83
N SER A 18 -32.45 24.75 -4.65
CA SER A 18 -32.65 23.45 -5.30
C SER A 18 -31.47 23.10 -6.20
N LEU A 19 -30.99 24.05 -7.00
CA LEU A 19 -29.83 23.84 -7.87
C LEU A 19 -28.56 23.56 -7.05
N LEU A 20 -28.34 24.27 -5.94
CA LEU A 20 -27.20 24.03 -5.07
C LEU A 20 -27.25 22.64 -4.42
N ASP A 21 -28.44 22.20 -3.97
CA ASP A 21 -28.63 20.85 -3.42
C ASP A 21 -28.36 19.77 -4.47
N ILE A 22 -28.84 19.97 -5.71
CA ILE A 22 -28.56 19.05 -6.83
C ILE A 22 -27.05 18.97 -7.10
N LEU A 23 -26.35 20.11 -7.19
CA LEU A 23 -24.91 20.13 -7.40
C LEU A 23 -24.15 19.46 -6.24
N SER A 24 -24.59 19.69 -5.00
CA SER A 24 -24.00 19.05 -3.83
C SER A 24 -24.16 17.53 -3.89
N ASN A 25 -25.35 17.04 -4.25
CA ASN A 25 -25.62 15.62 -4.38
C ASN A 25 -24.80 14.98 -5.50
N ILE A 26 -24.73 15.62 -6.68
CA ILE A 26 -23.89 15.15 -7.80
C ILE A 26 -22.42 15.09 -7.37
N SER A 27 -21.92 16.13 -6.70
CA SER A 27 -20.52 16.15 -6.25
C SER A 27 -20.23 15.03 -5.26
N LYS A 28 -21.14 14.73 -4.33
CA LYS A 28 -20.98 13.62 -3.38
C LYS A 28 -20.98 12.28 -4.10
N SER A 29 -21.94 12.06 -5.00
CA SER A 29 -22.01 10.81 -5.78
C SER A 29 -20.77 10.60 -6.64
N LEU A 30 -20.21 11.66 -7.24
CA LEU A 30 -18.96 11.57 -8.00
C LEU A 30 -17.75 11.21 -7.12
N GLN A 31 -17.68 11.77 -5.91
CA GLN A 31 -16.62 11.44 -4.95
C GLN A 31 -16.71 9.98 -4.50
N GLU A 32 -17.91 9.52 -4.16
CA GLU A 32 -18.15 8.13 -3.77
C GLU A 32 -17.83 7.16 -4.92
N PHE A 33 -18.23 7.50 -6.15
CA PHE A 33 -17.92 6.72 -7.33
C PHE A 33 -16.41 6.64 -7.59
N HIS A 34 -15.69 7.76 -7.48
CA HIS A 34 -14.24 7.77 -7.61
C HIS A 34 -13.57 6.87 -6.57
N LEU A 35 -14.00 6.96 -5.30
CA LEU A 35 -13.46 6.12 -4.23
C LEU A 35 -13.70 4.64 -4.50
N LEU A 36 -14.87 4.28 -5.04
CA LEU A 36 -15.18 2.90 -5.42
C LEU A 36 -14.25 2.42 -6.56
N GLN A 37 -14.08 3.21 -7.61
CA GLN A 37 -13.18 2.87 -8.73
C GLN A 37 -11.73 2.73 -8.27
N GLU A 38 -11.26 3.64 -7.41
CA GLU A 38 -9.91 3.56 -6.86
C GLU A 38 -9.74 2.26 -6.08
N LYS A 39 -10.71 1.89 -5.24
CA LYS A 39 -10.68 0.63 -4.51
C LYS A 39 -10.66 -0.58 -5.46
N GLU A 40 -11.51 -0.62 -6.47
CA GLU A 40 -11.55 -1.70 -7.47
C GLU A 40 -10.22 -1.82 -8.23
N PHE A 41 -9.61 -0.69 -8.57
CA PHE A 41 -8.29 -0.64 -9.22
C PHE A 41 -7.21 -1.19 -8.30
N GLN A 42 -7.18 -0.77 -7.03
CA GLN A 42 -6.23 -1.28 -6.04
C GLN A 42 -6.39 -2.80 -5.85
N ASP A 43 -7.62 -3.28 -5.65
CA ASP A 43 -7.92 -4.71 -5.47
C ASP A 43 -7.49 -5.53 -6.70
N SER A 44 -7.74 -5.01 -7.90
CA SER A 44 -7.34 -5.66 -9.16
C SER A 44 -5.83 -5.67 -9.35
N SER A 45 -5.15 -4.57 -9.04
CA SER A 45 -3.68 -4.47 -9.12
C SER A 45 -3.01 -5.42 -8.13
N ILE A 46 -3.52 -5.48 -6.88
CA ILE A 46 -3.02 -6.43 -5.87
C ILE A 46 -3.21 -7.87 -6.37
N ARG A 47 -4.40 -8.22 -6.88
CA ARG A 47 -4.67 -9.57 -7.38
C ARG A 47 -3.76 -9.93 -8.56
N ALA A 48 -3.59 -9.04 -9.54
CA ALA A 48 -2.70 -9.28 -10.67
C ALA A 48 -1.25 -9.51 -10.22
N HIS A 49 -0.74 -8.72 -9.28
CA HIS A 49 0.60 -8.93 -8.73
C HIS A 49 0.74 -10.24 -7.95
N LEU A 50 -0.31 -10.69 -7.25
CA LEU A 50 -0.32 -11.98 -6.58
C LEU A 50 -0.30 -13.13 -7.60
N ASP A 51 -1.10 -13.03 -8.66
CA ASP A 51 -1.16 -14.03 -9.73
C ASP A 51 0.19 -14.15 -10.46
N ASP A 52 0.81 -13.02 -10.81
CA ASP A 52 2.16 -12.99 -11.40
C ASP A 52 3.20 -13.63 -10.48
N ARG A 53 3.15 -13.31 -9.19
CA ARG A 53 4.06 -13.91 -8.20
C ARG A 53 3.84 -15.42 -8.10
N ASN A 54 2.59 -15.89 -8.10
CA ASN A 54 2.27 -17.30 -8.02
C ASN A 54 2.73 -18.05 -9.27
N ASN A 55 2.52 -17.47 -10.45
CA ASN A 55 3.02 -18.02 -11.70
C ASN A 55 4.55 -18.12 -11.69
N ASN A 56 5.25 -17.08 -11.22
CA ASN A 56 6.71 -17.12 -11.09
C ASN A 56 7.17 -18.17 -10.08
N PHE A 57 6.45 -18.39 -8.98
CA PHE A 57 6.78 -19.46 -8.04
C PHE A 57 6.74 -20.85 -8.70
N GLU A 58 5.71 -21.11 -9.51
CA GLU A 58 5.53 -22.40 -10.19
C GLU A 58 6.45 -22.59 -11.41
N THR A 59 6.79 -21.51 -12.13
CA THR A 59 7.43 -21.61 -13.45
C THR A 59 8.87 -21.09 -13.50
N ASP A 60 9.25 -20.17 -12.62
CA ASP A 60 10.59 -19.56 -12.58
C ASP A 60 10.96 -19.12 -11.16
N LEU A 61 11.47 -20.09 -10.40
CA LEU A 61 11.92 -19.88 -9.02
C LEU A 61 12.96 -18.75 -8.90
N SER A 62 13.78 -18.51 -9.93
CA SER A 62 14.79 -17.44 -9.90
C SER A 62 14.13 -16.06 -9.99
N SER A 63 13.16 -15.89 -10.88
CA SER A 63 12.37 -14.65 -10.97
C SER A 63 11.52 -14.42 -9.73
N PHE A 64 10.94 -15.47 -9.14
CA PHE A 64 10.25 -15.38 -7.86
C PHE A 64 11.17 -14.84 -6.75
N ILE A 65 12.37 -15.43 -6.59
CA ILE A 65 13.36 -14.98 -5.61
C ILE A 65 13.79 -13.52 -5.88
N ALA A 66 14.06 -13.17 -7.13
CA ALA A 66 14.46 -11.80 -7.50
C ALA A 66 13.37 -10.76 -7.18
N LEU A 67 12.10 -11.08 -7.40
CA LEU A 67 10.97 -10.23 -7.06
C LEU A 67 10.74 -10.13 -5.54
N ALA A 68 10.83 -11.26 -4.83
CA ALA A 68 10.72 -11.30 -3.36
C ALA A 68 11.85 -10.51 -2.67
N LEU A 69 13.03 -10.48 -3.27
CA LEU A 69 14.20 -9.72 -2.81
C LEU A 69 14.33 -8.33 -3.46
N SER A 70 13.39 -7.94 -4.33
CA SER A 70 13.46 -6.69 -5.09
C SER A 70 13.44 -5.49 -4.16
N ARG A 71 14.54 -4.74 -4.19
CA ARG A 71 14.88 -3.63 -3.26
C ARG A 71 14.04 -2.36 -3.45
N ALA A 72 13.02 -2.35 -4.29
CA ALA A 72 12.13 -1.19 -4.45
C ALA A 72 11.46 -0.82 -3.12
N ARG A 73 11.11 -1.83 -2.32
CA ARG A 73 10.86 -1.71 -0.88
C ARG A 73 11.98 -2.50 -0.20
N ARG A 74 13.01 -1.82 0.33
CA ARG A 74 14.13 -2.47 1.05
C ARG A 74 13.69 -3.08 2.40
N GLN A 75 12.47 -3.57 2.47
CA GLN A 75 11.79 -4.00 3.68
C GLN A 75 10.90 -5.20 3.34
N ILE A 76 11.10 -6.28 4.07
CA ILE A 76 10.17 -7.40 4.13
C ILE A 76 9.37 -7.16 5.41
N THR A 77 8.07 -6.94 5.29
CA THR A 77 7.18 -6.89 6.46
C THR A 77 6.77 -8.32 6.77
N LEU A 78 7.05 -8.78 7.99
CA LEU A 78 6.64 -10.09 8.46
C LEU A 78 5.44 -9.89 9.38
N ASP A 79 4.35 -10.60 9.12
CA ASP A 79 3.14 -10.51 9.96
C ASP A 79 3.21 -11.43 11.17
N ARG A 80 4.06 -12.46 11.11
CA ARG A 80 4.24 -13.45 12.17
C ARG A 80 5.67 -13.99 12.18
N VAL A 81 6.22 -14.18 13.37
CA VAL A 81 7.54 -14.78 13.57
C VAL A 81 7.42 -15.90 14.60
N PHE A 82 7.89 -17.09 14.23
CA PHE A 82 7.98 -18.21 15.16
C PHE A 82 9.40 -18.28 15.73
N ILE A 83 9.51 -18.14 17.05
CA ILE A 83 10.76 -18.33 17.78
C ILE A 83 10.79 -19.77 18.27
N ASP A 84 11.70 -20.54 17.71
CA ASP A 84 11.98 -21.90 18.15
C ASP A 84 12.89 -21.85 19.40
N HIS A 85 12.29 -22.10 20.57
CA HIS A 85 13.00 -22.11 21.85
C HIS A 85 12.73 -23.43 22.58
N PRO A 86 13.76 -24.12 23.10
CA PRO A 86 13.67 -25.50 23.58
C PRO A 86 12.64 -25.73 24.70
N THR A 87 12.38 -24.71 25.52
CA THR A 87 11.45 -24.82 26.65
C THR A 87 10.18 -23.99 26.48
N ARG A 88 10.13 -23.09 25.50
CA ARG A 88 9.00 -22.17 25.32
C ARG A 88 8.95 -21.60 23.90
N PRO A 89 8.51 -22.39 22.92
CA PRO A 89 8.27 -21.87 21.57
C PRO A 89 7.22 -20.75 21.63
N GLN A 90 7.41 -19.72 20.81
CA GLN A 90 6.55 -18.55 20.80
C GLN A 90 6.25 -18.09 19.38
N LEU A 91 4.98 -17.83 19.09
CA LEU A 91 4.55 -17.16 17.87
C LEU A 91 4.28 -15.68 18.18
N LEU A 92 5.10 -14.80 17.62
CA LEU A 92 4.93 -13.35 17.71
C LEU A 92 3.99 -12.86 16.62
N THR A 93 3.01 -12.06 17.02
CA THR A 93 2.04 -11.40 16.13
C THR A 93 1.97 -9.89 16.35
N ASP A 94 2.55 -9.38 17.45
CA ASP A 94 2.66 -7.94 17.68
C ASP A 94 3.75 -7.37 16.77
N PRO A 95 3.48 -6.28 16.02
CA PRO A 95 4.43 -5.73 15.05
C PRO A 95 5.77 -5.32 15.66
N LYS A 96 5.76 -4.81 16.89
CA LYS A 96 6.99 -4.35 17.55
C LYS A 96 7.83 -5.53 18.01
N ASP A 97 7.18 -6.51 18.64
CA ASP A 97 7.87 -7.74 19.07
C ASP A 97 8.46 -8.48 17.86
N ILE A 98 7.75 -8.50 16.73
CA ILE A 98 8.23 -9.05 15.46
C ILE A 98 9.48 -8.31 14.98
N ASP A 99 9.45 -6.98 14.90
CA ASP A 99 10.56 -6.17 14.39
C ASP A 99 11.82 -6.38 15.25
N ASP A 100 11.66 -6.30 16.58
CA ASP A 100 12.74 -6.52 17.55
C ASP A 100 13.35 -7.93 17.40
N ALA A 101 12.52 -8.97 17.29
CA ALA A 101 12.98 -10.35 17.12
C ALA A 101 13.72 -10.58 15.80
N VAL A 102 13.21 -10.01 14.70
CA VAL A 102 13.78 -10.15 13.36
C VAL A 102 15.13 -9.46 13.27
N VAL A 103 15.21 -8.22 13.74
CA VAL A 103 16.47 -7.46 13.78
C VAL A 103 17.52 -8.22 14.59
N ASN A 104 17.16 -8.70 15.77
CA ASN A 104 18.06 -9.47 16.63
C ASN A 104 18.55 -10.77 15.96
N TYR A 105 17.65 -11.50 15.29
CA TYR A 105 18.02 -12.72 14.57
C TYR A 105 18.99 -12.44 13.42
N PHE A 106 18.69 -11.48 12.54
CA PHE A 106 19.56 -11.20 11.40
C PHE A 106 20.90 -10.56 11.77
N GLN A 107 20.98 -9.85 12.90
CA GLN A 107 22.24 -9.29 13.39
C GLN A 107 23.16 -10.33 14.03
N ASN A 108 22.61 -11.33 14.72
CA ASN A 108 23.40 -12.27 15.53
C ASN A 108 23.52 -13.67 14.92
N PHE A 109 22.51 -14.13 14.18
CA PHE A 109 22.44 -15.50 13.67
C PHE A 109 23.03 -15.62 12.26
N VAL A 110 22.89 -14.58 11.44
CA VAL A 110 23.57 -14.54 10.14
C VAL A 110 25.00 -14.07 10.39
N PRO A 111 26.04 -14.89 10.11
CA PRO A 111 27.39 -14.39 10.11
C PRO A 111 27.43 -13.29 9.07
N VAL A 112 27.50 -12.04 9.51
CA VAL A 112 27.70 -10.92 8.61
C VAL A 112 29.12 -11.10 8.09
N LYS A 113 29.30 -11.89 7.03
CA LYS A 113 30.49 -11.82 6.19
C LYS A 113 30.39 -10.50 5.43
N SER A 114 30.54 -9.41 6.18
CA SER A 114 30.90 -8.13 5.63
C SER A 114 32.36 -8.26 5.22
N THR A 115 32.59 -8.91 4.08
CA THR A 115 33.79 -8.65 3.31
C THR A 115 33.54 -7.28 2.69
N PHE A 116 33.83 -6.22 3.44
CA PHE A 116 34.00 -4.91 2.82
C PHE A 116 35.02 -5.10 1.69
N PRO A 117 34.71 -4.73 0.43
CA PRO A 117 35.76 -4.61 -0.57
C PRO A 117 36.72 -3.55 -0.03
N SER A 118 37.95 -3.96 0.27
CA SER A 118 39.03 -3.02 0.60
C SER A 118 39.12 -1.99 -0.51
N PRO A 119 38.93 -0.68 -0.24
CA PRO A 119 38.98 0.34 -1.26
C PRO A 119 40.44 0.72 -1.52
N TYR A 120 41.29 -0.20 -2.01
CA TYR A 120 42.66 0.14 -2.38
C TYR A 120 43.22 -0.71 -3.54
N PHE A 121 43.38 -0.01 -4.67
CA PHE A 121 44.38 -0.09 -5.77
C PHE A 121 44.45 -1.41 -6.58
N TYR A 122 44.42 -1.42 -7.93
CA TYR A 122 45.01 -0.53 -8.95
C TYR A 122 44.06 -0.19 -10.10
#